data_AF-R5PEE6-F1
#
_entry.id   AF-R5PEE6-F1
#
_cell.length_a   1.000
_cell.length_b   1.000
_cell.length_c   1.000
_cell.angle_alpha   90.00
_cell.angle_beta   90.00
_cell.angle_gamma   90.00
#
_symmetry.space_group_name_H-M   'P 1'
#
loop_
_entity.id
_entity.type
_entity.pdbx_description
1 polymer ?
#
loop_
_entity_poly.entity_id
_entity_poly.type
_entity_poly.pdbx_seq_one_letter_code
_entity_poly.pdbx_strand_id
1 'polypeptide(L)'
;MEIDDPSYPILNVRLRAACGKDLRDFDKKRLERVKKVEDRGYIKTNSEFYLIRNHIDYLEATNATDEEIVKFDTLITLYEEKIKEKMERQRKK
;
A
#
# COMPACT_ATOMS: atom_id res chain seq x y z
N MET A 1 -11.01 0.53 17.62
CA MET A 1 -10.42 1.84 17.28
C MET A 1 -11.56 2.80 16.99
N GLU A 2 -11.78 3.77 17.87
CA GLU A 2 -12.77 4.83 17.64
C GLU A 2 -12.22 5.82 16.60
N ILE A 3 -12.91 5.90 15.46
CA ILE A 3 -12.68 6.89 14.40
C ILE A 3 -13.57 8.09 14.74
N ASP A 4 -13.25 8.79 15.81
CA ASP A 4 -14.00 10.01 16.20
C ASP A 4 -13.04 11.13 16.61
N ASP A 5 -11.96 11.28 15.81
CA ASP A 5 -11.15 12.49 15.86
C ASP A 5 -11.94 13.63 15.16
N PRO A 6 -12.26 14.73 15.87
CA PRO A 6 -13.07 15.84 15.35
C PRO A 6 -12.45 16.58 14.16
N SER A 7 -11.21 16.25 13.74
CA SER A 7 -10.59 16.75 12.51
C SER A 7 -11.05 16.05 11.23
N TYR A 8 -11.53 14.80 11.30
CA TYR A 8 -12.02 14.02 10.15
C TYR A 8 -13.28 14.58 9.47
N PRO A 9 -14.29 15.07 10.22
CA PRO A 9 -15.49 15.66 9.64
C PRO A 9 -15.19 16.86 8.74
N ILE A 10 -14.27 17.75 9.18
CA ILE A 10 -13.93 18.96 8.43
C ILE A 10 -13.19 18.62 7.13
N LEU A 11 -12.28 17.65 7.18
CA LEU A 11 -11.50 17.25 6.01
C LEU A 11 -12.39 16.55 4.96
N ASN A 12 -13.30 15.67 5.38
CA ASN A 12 -14.25 15.02 4.48
C ASN A 12 -15.23 16.01 3.84
N VAL A 13 -15.69 17.03 4.57
CA VAL A 13 -16.53 18.10 4.00
C VAL A 13 -15.77 18.89 2.93
N ARG A 14 -14.50 19.24 3.18
CA ARG A 14 -13.65 19.94 2.21
C ARG A 14 -13.39 19.09 0.96
N LEU A 15 -13.10 17.80 1.12
CA LEU A 15 -12.88 16.88 0.00
C LEU A 15 -14.14 16.69 -0.84
N ARG A 16 -15.31 16.55 -0.20
CA ARG A 16 -16.58 16.46 -0.92
C ARG A 16 -16.88 17.72 -1.71
N ALA A 17 -16.63 18.89 -1.13
CA ALA A 17 -16.83 20.16 -1.81
C ALA A 17 -15.87 20.36 -3.00
N ALA A 18 -14.61 19.92 -2.87
CA ALA A 18 -13.59 20.12 -3.89
C ALA A 18 -13.68 19.10 -5.04
N CYS A 19 -13.98 17.83 -4.75
CA CYS A 19 -13.90 16.74 -5.74
C CYS A 19 -15.02 15.69 -5.64
N GLY A 20 -16.05 15.92 -4.81
CA GLY A 20 -17.19 15.02 -4.66
C GLY A 20 -16.88 13.69 -3.95
N LYS A 21 -15.71 13.56 -3.32
CA LYS A 21 -15.22 12.33 -2.68
C LYS A 21 -14.92 12.54 -1.21
N ASP A 22 -14.90 11.47 -0.43
CA ASP A 22 -14.41 11.47 0.95
C ASP A 22 -13.21 10.53 1.15
N LEU A 23 -12.55 10.58 2.31
CA LEU A 23 -11.35 9.77 2.58
C LEU A 23 -11.59 8.26 2.41
N ARG A 24 -12.82 7.78 2.64
CA ARG A 24 -13.17 6.36 2.50
C ARG A 24 -13.15 5.91 1.05
N ASP A 25 -13.46 6.81 0.10
CA ASP A 25 -13.33 6.52 -1.33
C ASP A 25 -11.87 6.30 -1.72
N PHE A 26 -10.95 7.06 -1.12
CA PHE A 26 -9.52 6.90 -1.33
C PHE A 26 -9.00 5.61 -0.70
N ASP A 27 -9.44 5.28 0.50
CA ASP A 27 -9.11 4.00 1.16
C ASP A 27 -9.60 2.81 0.34
N LYS A 28 -10.84 2.84 -0.16
CA LYS A 28 -11.37 1.78 -1.02
C LYS A 28 -10.52 1.58 -2.27
N LYS A 29 -10.16 2.68 -2.95
CA LYS A 29 -9.30 2.61 -4.14
C LYS A 29 -7.90 2.09 -3.81
N ARG A 30 -7.34 2.45 -2.66
CA ARG A 30 -6.05 1.92 -2.18
C ARG A 30 -6.14 0.41 -1.98
N LEU A 31 -7.15 -0.05 -1.24
CA LEU A 31 -7.39 -1.47 -0.94
C LEU A 31 -7.62 -2.29 -2.21
N GLU A 32 -8.39 -1.79 -3.18
CA GLU A 32 -8.57 -2.45 -4.48
C GLU A 32 -7.24 -2.63 -5.23
N ARG A 33 -6.32 -1.67 -5.13
CA ARG A 33 -5.00 -1.77 -5.76
C ARG A 33 -4.08 -2.74 -5.03
N VAL A 34 -4.11 -2.74 -3.70
CA VAL A 34 -3.38 -3.70 -2.87
C VAL A 34 -3.82 -5.12 -3.20
N LYS A 35 -5.14 -5.37 -3.20
CA LYS A 35 -5.71 -6.68 -3.54
C LYS A 35 -5.29 -7.17 -4.92
N LYS A 36 -5.22 -6.27 -5.92
CA LYS A 36 -4.71 -6.64 -7.26
C LYS A 36 -3.26 -7.07 -7.27
N VAL A 37 -2.42 -6.52 -6.40
CA VAL A 37 -1.01 -6.93 -6.28
C VAL A 37 -0.93 -8.26 -5.52
N GLU A 38 -1.73 -8.40 -4.47
CA GLU A 38 -1.86 -9.60 -3.66
C GLU A 38 -2.33 -10.81 -4.48
N ASP A 39 -3.46 -10.70 -5.17
CA ASP A 39 -4.03 -11.74 -6.03
C ASP A 39 -3.05 -12.18 -7.13
N ARG A 40 -2.21 -11.24 -7.59
CA ARG A 40 -1.20 -11.48 -8.62
C ARG A 40 0.07 -12.13 -8.06
N GLY A 41 0.35 -11.99 -6.77
CA GLY A 41 1.49 -12.60 -6.09
C GLY A 41 2.87 -12.00 -6.42
N TYR A 42 2.94 -10.84 -7.09
CA TYR A 42 4.22 -10.13 -7.31
C TYR A 42 4.04 -8.63 -7.61
N ILE A 43 5.08 -7.87 -7.27
CA ILE A 43 5.20 -6.43 -7.57
C ILE A 43 5.83 -6.25 -8.96
N LYS A 44 5.20 -5.43 -9.80
CA LYS A 44 5.65 -5.17 -11.18
C LYS A 44 6.40 -3.84 -11.28
N THR A 45 6.02 -2.85 -10.48
CA THR A 45 6.49 -1.46 -10.62
C THR A 45 6.91 -0.85 -9.28
N ASN A 46 7.76 0.17 -9.31
CA ASN A 46 8.13 0.93 -8.10
C ASN A 46 6.91 1.56 -7.43
N SER A 47 5.93 2.02 -8.20
CA SER A 47 4.69 2.58 -7.63
C SER A 47 3.88 1.54 -6.85
N GLU A 48 3.91 0.26 -7.26
CA GLU A 48 3.31 -0.82 -6.50
C GLU A 48 4.15 -1.21 -5.28
N PHE A 49 5.48 -1.13 -5.36
CA PHE A 49 6.36 -1.29 -4.19
C PHE A 49 6.01 -0.32 -3.07
N TYR A 50 5.93 0.98 -3.37
CA TYR A 50 5.55 1.98 -2.36
C TYR A 50 4.09 1.83 -1.89
N LEU A 51 3.19 1.34 -2.76
CA LEU A 51 1.82 1.03 -2.36
C LEU A 51 1.78 -0.07 -1.29
N ILE A 52 2.52 -1.17 -1.50
CA ILE A 52 2.55 -2.30 -0.56
C ILE A 52 3.30 -1.93 0.72
N ARG A 53 4.40 -1.19 0.63
CA ARG A 53 5.13 -0.69 1.82
C ARG A 53 4.24 0.17 2.71
N ASN A 54 3.56 1.17 2.14
CA ASN A 54 2.62 1.99 2.90
C ASN A 54 1.42 1.19 3.45
N HIS A 55 1.09 0.06 2.82
CA HIS A 55 0.04 -0.82 3.33
C HIS A 55 0.52 -1.63 4.54
N ILE A 56 1.76 -2.10 4.55
CA ILE A 56 2.38 -2.74 5.72
C ILE A 56 2.40 -1.77 6.89
N ASP A 57 2.87 -0.53 6.71
CA ASP A 57 2.88 0.49 7.78
C ASP A 57 1.46 0.69 8.38
N TYR A 58 0.43 0.64 7.54
CA TYR A 58 -0.96 0.72 7.97
C TYR A 58 -1.42 -0.53 8.75
N LEU A 59 -1.06 -1.73 8.30
CA LEU A 59 -1.38 -2.99 8.97
C LEU A 59 -0.70 -3.07 10.35
N GLU A 60 0.57 -2.68 10.43
CA GLU A 60 1.32 -2.58 11.69
C GLU A 60 0.65 -1.59 12.66
N ALA A 61 0.21 -0.43 12.17
CA ALA A 61 -0.47 0.57 12.98
C ALA A 61 -1.89 0.16 13.43
N THR A 62 -2.49 -0.86 12.82
CA THR A 62 -3.88 -1.29 13.07
C THR A 62 -4.00 -2.64 13.79
N ASN A 63 -2.89 -3.18 14.32
CA ASN A 63 -2.82 -4.51 14.95
C ASN A 63 -3.32 -5.63 14.03
N ALA A 64 -3.00 -5.57 12.73
CA ALA A 64 -3.23 -6.68 11.81
C ALA A 64 -2.45 -7.93 12.23
N THR A 65 -2.80 -9.09 11.68
CA THR A 65 -2.11 -10.33 12.02
C THR A 65 -0.72 -10.37 11.39
N ASP A 66 0.21 -11.02 12.08
CA ASP A 66 1.58 -11.23 11.57
C ASP A 66 1.57 -11.94 10.21
N GLU A 67 0.60 -12.82 9.96
CA GLU A 67 0.46 -13.53 8.68
C GLU A 67 0.19 -12.60 7.48
N GLU A 68 -0.66 -11.58 7.67
CA GLU A 68 -0.97 -10.61 6.62
C GLU A 68 0.24 -9.73 6.31
N ILE A 69 0.97 -9.29 7.35
CA ILE A 69 2.18 -8.49 7.21
C ILE A 69 3.28 -9.29 6.48
N VAL A 70 3.53 -10.54 6.92
CA VAL A 70 4.54 -11.43 6.34
C VAL A 70 4.29 -11.67 4.85
N LYS A 71 3.02 -11.81 4.45
CA LYS A 71 2.67 -11.98 3.03
C LYS A 71 3.13 -10.80 2.19
N PHE A 72 2.87 -9.57 2.64
CA PHE A 72 3.27 -8.37 1.92
C PHE A 72 4.78 -8.11 1.98
N ASP A 73 5.44 -8.40 3.11
CA ASP A 73 6.89 -8.34 3.25
C ASP A 73 7.61 -9.30 2.29
N THR A 74 7.05 -10.48 2.09
CA THR A 74 7.57 -11.44 1.11
C THR A 74 7.53 -10.85 -0.30
N LEU A 75 6.45 -10.15 -0.67
CA LEU A 75 6.35 -9.49 -1.99
C LEU A 75 7.37 -8.37 -2.17
N ILE A 76 7.63 -7.60 -1.11
CA ILE A 76 8.66 -6.54 -1.07
C ILE A 76 10.04 -7.14 -1.29
N THR A 77 10.38 -8.17 -0.52
CA THR A 77 11.69 -8.86 -0.58
C THR A 77 11.97 -9.39 -1.99
N LEU A 78 11.03 -10.14 -2.58
CA LEU A 78 11.16 -10.70 -3.92
C LEU A 78 11.37 -9.62 -5.00
N TYR A 79 10.75 -8.45 -4.82
CA TYR A 79 10.91 -7.33 -5.75
C TYR A 79 12.29 -6.68 -5.64
N GLU A 80 12.80 -6.50 -4.43
CA GLU A 80 14.14 -5.95 -4.19
C GLU A 80 15.25 -6.87 -4.73
N GLU A 81 15.10 -8.19 -4.54
CA GLU A 81 16.00 -9.19 -5.11
C GLU A 81 16.04 -9.09 -6.64
N LYS A 82 14.87 -9.02 -7.28
CA LYS A 82 14.76 -8.85 -8.73
C LYS A 82 15.44 -7.57 -9.24
N ILE A 83 15.34 -6.46 -8.50
CA ILE A 83 16.05 -5.23 -8.85
C ILE A 83 17.56 -5.42 -8.70
N LYS A 84 18.00 -6.01 -7.59
CA LYS A 84 19.42 -6.27 -7.31
C LYS A 84 20.05 -7.14 -8.40
N GLU A 85 19.40 -8.23 -8.78
CA GLU A 85 19.84 -9.09 -9.89
C GLU A 85 19.94 -8.32 -11.21
N LYS A 86 18.95 -7.48 -11.53
CA LYS A 86 18.95 -6.67 -12.75
C LYS A 86 20.15 -5.73 -12.77
N MET A 87 20.45 -5.07 -11.65
CA MET A 87 21.59 -4.16 -11.53
C MET A 87 22.92 -4.92 -11.63
N GLU A 88 23.03 -6.12 -11.05
CA GLU A 88 24.24 -6.93 -11.14
C GLU A 88 24.50 -7.43 -12.56
N ARG A 89 23.47 -7.86 -13.28
CA ARG A 89 23.58 -8.25 -14.70
C ARG A 89 24.02 -7.09 -15.58
N GLN A 90 23.60 -5.86 -15.26
CA GLN A 90 24.05 -4.65 -15.98
C GLN A 90 25.51 -4.29 -15.68
N ARG A 91 26.00 -4.54 -14.46
CA ARG A 91 27.41 -4.29 -14.08
C ARG A 91 28.40 -5.28 -14.70
N LYS A 92 27.93 -6.47 -15.07
CA LYS A 92 28.73 -7.54 -15.69
C LYS A 92 28.76 -7.47 -17.23
N LYS A 93 28.01 -6.54 -17.83
CA LYS A 93 28.01 -6.23 -19.26
C LYS A 93 28.90 -5.02 -19.52
#